data_AF-A0AAQ3WN75-F1
#
_entry.id   AF-A0AAQ3WN75-F1
#
_cell.length_a   1.000
_cell.length_b   1.000
_cell.length_c   1.000
_cell.angle_alpha   90.00
_cell.angle_beta   90.00
_cell.angle_gamma   90.00
#
_symmetry.space_group_name_H-M   'P 1'
#
loop_
_entity.id
_entity.type
_entity.pdbx_description
1 polymer ?
#
loop_
_entity_poly.entity_id
_entity_poly.type
_entity_poly.pdbx_seq_one_letter_code
_entity_poly.pdbx_strand_id
1 'polypeptide(L)'
;MILADGGEGERATSFGGLVAELIAGLERSLEEKCGLAFADGSPSQHLFLANNTSFVLSRAADADVTSLLGDEWAARHRSRLEQHTARYLQASWGPVVACLETAGGKPAKALAKFNAVFDEMHGSQEQKYVKLDKSVRYTVDDVAQSLSELFEGDAALLCT
;
A
#
# COMPACT_ATOMS: atom_id res chain seq x y z
N MET A 1 -17.20 -57.26 -11.11
CA MET A 1 -18.18 -56.21 -11.42
C MET A 1 -17.87 -55.04 -10.50
N ILE A 2 -17.39 -53.96 -11.13
CA ILE A 2 -17.11 -52.62 -10.59
C ILE A 2 -18.43 -52.08 -9.99
N LEU A 3 -18.45 -51.38 -8.85
CA LEU A 3 -18.31 -49.91 -8.79
C LEU A 3 -17.85 -49.46 -7.41
N ALA A 4 -16.76 -48.68 -7.44
CA ALA A 4 -16.41 -47.71 -6.41
C ALA A 4 -17.50 -46.63 -6.36
N ASP A 5 -17.92 -46.25 -5.16
CA ASP A 5 -18.65 -45.01 -4.93
C ASP A 5 -17.65 -43.98 -4.41
N GLY A 6 -17.17 -43.15 -5.33
CA GLY A 6 -16.36 -41.98 -5.03
C GLY A 6 -17.26 -40.85 -4.57
N GLY A 7 -17.25 -40.60 -3.26
CA GLY A 7 -17.73 -39.34 -2.70
C GLY A 7 -16.64 -38.27 -2.75
N GLU A 8 -16.19 -37.88 -3.95
CA GLU A 8 -15.55 -36.58 -4.11
C GLU A 8 -16.66 -35.53 -3.94
N GLY A 9 -16.81 -35.05 -2.71
CA GLY A 9 -17.66 -33.92 -2.40
C GLY A 9 -17.20 -32.73 -3.22
N GLU A 10 -17.92 -32.48 -4.30
CA GLU A 10 -17.97 -31.24 -5.05
C GLU A 10 -18.06 -30.09 -4.02
N ARG A 11 -16.92 -29.43 -3.79
CA ARG A 11 -16.79 -28.39 -2.78
C ARG A 11 -17.55 -27.17 -3.30
N ALA A 12 -18.86 -27.14 -3.10
CA ALA A 12 -19.72 -26.07 -3.58
C ALA A 12 -19.16 -24.73 -3.08
N THR A 13 -18.70 -23.90 -4.02
CA THR A 13 -18.13 -22.59 -3.72
C THR A 13 -19.24 -21.72 -3.17
N SER A 14 -19.11 -21.27 -1.92
CA SER A 14 -20.08 -20.33 -1.34
C SER A 14 -20.06 -19.02 -2.13
N PHE A 15 -21.16 -18.26 -2.08
CA PHE A 15 -21.20 -16.93 -2.71
C PHE A 15 -20.06 -16.04 -2.20
N GLY A 16 -19.77 -16.06 -0.90
CA GLY A 16 -18.61 -15.37 -0.32
C GLY A 16 -17.28 -15.87 -0.88
N GLY A 17 -17.12 -17.19 -1.09
CA GLY A 17 -15.94 -17.75 -1.75
C GLY A 17 -15.78 -17.25 -3.20
N LEU A 18 -16.86 -17.18 -3.97
CA LEU A 18 -16.84 -16.65 -5.34
C LEU A 18 -16.47 -15.16 -5.37
N VAL A 19 -17.01 -14.37 -4.44
CA VAL A 19 -16.67 -12.94 -4.32
C VAL A 19 -15.20 -12.75 -3.92
N ALA A 20 -14.69 -13.55 -2.98
CA ALA A 20 -13.27 -13.53 -2.59
C ALA A 20 -12.35 -13.86 -3.78
N GLU A 21 -12.69 -14.89 -4.56
CA GLU A 21 -11.94 -15.27 -5.76
C GLU A 21 -11.94 -14.18 -6.83
N LEU A 22 -13.09 -13.53 -7.04
CA LEU A 22 -13.19 -12.41 -7.98
C LEU A 22 -12.30 -11.24 -7.56
N ILE A 23 -12.31 -10.87 -6.28
CA ILE A 23 -11.46 -9.81 -5.74
C ILE A 23 -9.98 -10.20 -5.89
N ALA A 24 -9.61 -11.43 -5.53
CA ALA A 24 -8.24 -11.91 -5.69
C ALA A 24 -7.79 -11.89 -7.16
N GLY A 25 -8.68 -12.19 -8.10
CA GLY A 25 -8.43 -12.06 -9.54
C GLY A 25 -8.18 -10.62 -9.99
N LEU A 26 -8.98 -9.67 -9.49
CA LEU A 26 -8.76 -8.25 -9.72
C LEU A 26 -7.40 -7.80 -9.19
N GLU A 27 -7.04 -8.20 -7.96
CA GLU A 27 -5.76 -7.85 -7.35
C GLU A 27 -4.57 -8.39 -8.14
N ARG A 28 -4.62 -9.64 -8.63
CA ARG A 28 -3.58 -10.19 -9.51
C ARG A 28 -3.43 -9.37 -10.80
N SER A 29 -4.54 -8.98 -11.41
CA SER A 29 -4.51 -8.12 -12.61
C SER A 29 -3.91 -6.75 -12.32
N LEU A 30 -4.15 -6.20 -11.13
CA LEU A 30 -3.54 -4.94 -10.69
C LEU A 30 -2.03 -5.10 -10.48
N GLU A 31 -1.57 -6.20 -9.89
CA GLU A 31 -0.15 -6.50 -9.72
C GLU A 31 0.56 -6.65 -11.07
N GLU A 32 -0.05 -7.35 -12.03
CA GLU A 32 0.48 -7.48 -13.39
C GLU A 32 0.61 -6.12 -14.09
N LYS A 33 -0.46 -5.30 -14.05
CA LYS A 33 -0.42 -3.93 -14.61
C LYS A 33 0.64 -3.07 -13.92
N CYS A 34 0.77 -3.22 -12.62
CA CYS A 34 1.77 -2.51 -11.83
C CYS A 34 3.20 -2.89 -12.25
N GLY A 35 3.47 -4.18 -12.45
CA GLY A 35 4.79 -4.66 -12.88
C GLY A 35 5.16 -4.24 -14.32
N LEU A 36 4.17 -3.99 -15.18
CA LEU A 36 4.41 -3.47 -16.53
C LEU A 36 4.60 -1.94 -16.56
N ALA A 37 3.93 -1.21 -15.66
CA ALA A 37 3.91 0.25 -15.67
C ALA A 37 5.02 0.90 -14.83
N PHE A 38 5.56 0.18 -13.84
CA PHE A 38 6.50 0.74 -12.87
C PHE A 38 7.74 -0.13 -12.72
N ALA A 39 8.88 0.52 -12.45
CA ALA A 39 10.08 -0.18 -12.05
C ALA A 39 9.87 -0.88 -10.70
N ASP A 40 10.46 -2.06 -10.56
CA ASP A 40 10.38 -2.84 -9.33
C ASP A 40 11.02 -2.11 -8.14
N GLY A 41 10.35 -2.15 -6.99
CA GLY A 41 10.68 -1.40 -5.79
C GLY A 41 10.46 0.12 -5.87
N SER A 42 9.91 0.64 -6.97
CA SER A 42 9.73 2.09 -7.10
C SER A 42 8.63 2.63 -6.18
N PRO A 43 8.74 3.89 -5.71
CA PRO A 43 7.67 4.53 -4.96
C PRO A 43 6.31 4.48 -5.67
N SER A 44 6.29 4.69 -6.99
CA SER A 44 5.04 4.67 -7.77
C SER A 44 4.38 3.30 -7.78
N GLN A 45 5.15 2.21 -7.77
CA GLN A 45 4.63 0.84 -7.68
C GLN A 45 3.87 0.64 -6.36
N HIS A 46 4.50 1.01 -5.24
CA HIS A 46 3.91 0.86 -3.91
C HIS A 46 2.71 1.77 -3.68
N LEU A 47 2.76 3.01 -4.17
CA LEU A 47 1.63 3.94 -4.11
C LEU A 47 0.43 3.43 -4.91
N PHE A 48 0.65 2.91 -6.12
CA PHE A 48 -0.41 2.33 -6.93
C PHE A 48 -1.10 1.17 -6.22
N LEU A 49 -0.32 0.24 -5.64
CA LEU A 49 -0.88 -0.92 -4.94
C LEU A 49 -1.62 -0.50 -3.65
N ALA A 50 -1.06 0.41 -2.85
CA ALA A 50 -1.72 0.95 -1.67
C ALA A 50 -3.09 1.57 -2.01
N ASN A 51 -3.13 2.43 -3.03
CA ASN A 51 -4.37 3.09 -3.45
C ASN A 51 -5.44 2.10 -3.89
N ASN A 52 -5.08 1.10 -4.69
CA ASN A 52 -6.04 0.11 -5.16
C ASN A 52 -6.51 -0.83 -4.04
N THR A 53 -5.61 -1.28 -3.16
CA THR A 53 -5.99 -2.10 -1.99
C THR A 53 -6.95 -1.32 -1.09
N SER A 54 -6.69 -0.04 -0.83
CA SER A 54 -7.63 0.75 -0.04
C SER A 54 -8.95 0.98 -0.75
N PHE A 55 -8.95 1.16 -2.09
CA PHE A 55 -10.19 1.26 -2.84
C PHE A 55 -11.05 -0.01 -2.71
N VAL A 56 -10.43 -1.19 -2.84
CA VAL A 56 -11.11 -2.48 -2.64
C VAL A 56 -11.69 -2.58 -1.24
N LEU A 57 -10.92 -2.23 -0.20
CA LEU A 57 -11.39 -2.20 1.19
C LEU A 57 -12.59 -1.27 1.37
N SER A 58 -12.51 -0.02 0.90
CA SER A 58 -13.60 0.95 1.02
C SER A 58 -14.84 0.47 0.26
N ARG A 59 -14.69 -0.05 -0.96
CA ARG A 59 -15.83 -0.54 -1.75
C ARG A 59 -16.46 -1.80 -1.16
N ALA A 60 -15.67 -2.68 -0.56
CA ALA A 60 -16.20 -3.84 0.14
C ALA A 60 -17.00 -3.44 1.38
N ALA A 61 -16.53 -2.42 2.12
CA ALA A 61 -17.26 -1.88 3.26
C ALA A 61 -18.56 -1.16 2.83
N ASP A 62 -18.48 -0.28 1.82
CA ASP A 62 -19.63 0.46 1.28
C ASP A 62 -20.75 -0.47 0.78
N ALA A 63 -20.39 -1.64 0.27
CA ALA A 63 -21.30 -2.64 -0.26
C ALA A 63 -21.68 -3.75 0.73
N ASP A 64 -21.27 -3.65 2.01
CA ASP A 64 -21.45 -4.69 3.05
C ASP A 64 -20.93 -6.08 2.63
N VAL A 65 -19.93 -6.11 1.76
CA VAL A 65 -19.25 -7.34 1.33
C VAL A 65 -18.25 -7.79 2.40
N THR A 66 -17.75 -6.88 3.24
CA THR A 66 -16.81 -7.24 4.31
C THR A 66 -17.42 -8.22 5.32
N SER A 67 -18.71 -8.08 5.67
CA SER A 67 -19.41 -9.02 6.57
C SER A 67 -19.57 -10.41 5.94
N LEU A 68 -19.77 -10.47 4.62
CA LEU A 68 -19.84 -11.72 3.85
C LEU A 68 -18.49 -12.45 3.79
N LEU A 69 -17.38 -11.70 3.71
CA LEU A 69 -16.02 -12.25 3.57
C LEU A 69 -15.34 -12.54 4.92
N GLY A 70 -15.83 -11.92 6.00
CA GLY A 70 -15.34 -12.09 7.36
C GLY A 70 -14.19 -11.14 7.74
N ASP A 71 -14.00 -10.96 9.04
CA ASP A 71 -13.03 -10.00 9.59
C ASP A 71 -11.57 -10.32 9.23
N GLU A 72 -11.23 -11.61 9.08
CA GLU A 72 -9.89 -12.02 8.67
C GLU A 72 -9.53 -11.53 7.27
N TRP A 73 -10.50 -11.52 6.35
CA TRP A 73 -10.31 -10.97 5.02
C TRP A 73 -9.95 -9.48 5.11
N ALA A 74 -10.70 -8.70 5.88
CA ALA A 74 -10.45 -7.28 6.06
C ALA A 74 -9.10 -6.99 6.74
N ALA A 75 -8.74 -7.78 7.76
CA ALA A 75 -7.47 -7.65 8.47
C ALA A 75 -6.28 -7.91 7.54
N ARG A 76 -6.36 -8.95 6.69
CA ARG A 76 -5.32 -9.26 5.70
C ARG A 76 -5.12 -8.11 4.71
N HIS A 77 -6.21 -7.50 4.22
CA HIS A 77 -6.12 -6.40 3.26
C HIS A 77 -5.58 -5.12 3.91
N ARG A 78 -5.95 -4.84 5.17
CA ARG A 78 -5.36 -3.72 5.95
C ARG A 78 -3.86 -3.89 6.15
N SER A 79 -3.42 -5.09 6.54
CA SER A 79 -1.98 -5.40 6.68
C SER A 79 -1.21 -5.22 5.36
N ARG A 80 -1.82 -5.61 4.23
CA ARG A 80 -1.21 -5.40 2.90
C ARG A 80 -1.13 -3.91 2.53
N LEU A 81 -2.18 -3.13 2.84
CA LEU A 81 -2.17 -1.68 2.67
C LEU A 81 -1.04 -1.03 3.47
N GLU A 82 -0.94 -1.35 4.76
CA GLU A 82 0.14 -0.87 5.64
C GLU A 82 1.53 -1.22 5.08
N GLN A 83 1.69 -2.45 4.58
CA GLN A 83 2.95 -2.89 3.98
C GLN A 83 3.32 -2.07 2.72
N HIS A 84 2.35 -1.79 1.84
CA HIS A 84 2.59 -0.96 0.66
C HIS A 84 2.91 0.49 1.05
N THR A 85 2.20 1.06 2.02
CA THR A 85 2.48 2.40 2.55
C THR A 85 3.88 2.48 3.15
N ALA A 86 4.28 1.50 3.97
CA ALA A 86 5.62 1.46 4.57
C ALA A 86 6.72 1.36 3.50
N ARG A 87 6.55 0.52 2.48
CA ARG A 87 7.51 0.43 1.37
C ARG A 87 7.54 1.69 0.53
N TYR A 88 6.41 2.34 0.30
CA TYR A 88 6.36 3.63 -0.38
C TYR A 88 7.15 4.69 0.40
N LEU A 89 6.95 4.78 1.71
CA LEU A 89 7.68 5.72 2.56
C LEU A 89 9.18 5.42 2.57
N GLN A 90 9.57 4.15 2.70
CA GLN A 90 10.96 3.74 2.65
C GLN A 90 11.61 4.07 1.30
N ALA A 91 10.95 3.75 0.20
CA ALA A 91 11.46 4.01 -1.15
C ALA A 91 11.51 5.51 -1.48
N SER A 92 10.58 6.31 -0.92
CA SER A 92 10.51 7.75 -1.18
C SER A 92 11.45 8.56 -0.28
N TRP A 93 11.49 8.22 1.00
CA TRP A 93 12.07 9.07 2.04
C TRP A 93 13.25 8.42 2.76
N GLY A 94 13.46 7.11 2.63
CA GLY A 94 14.63 6.43 3.18
C GLY A 94 15.98 7.05 2.76
N PRO A 95 16.20 7.36 1.46
CA PRO A 95 17.41 8.04 1.03
C PRO A 95 17.59 9.44 1.63
N VAL A 96 16.49 10.16 1.82
CA VAL A 96 16.48 11.51 2.43
C VAL A 96 16.90 11.42 3.90
N VAL A 97 16.34 10.48 4.66
CA VAL A 97 16.68 10.24 6.07
C VAL A 97 18.15 9.81 6.22
N ALA A 98 18.63 8.91 5.36
CA ALA A 98 20.02 8.44 5.38
C ALA A 98 21.05 9.58 5.15
N CYS A 99 20.66 10.66 4.46
CA CYS A 99 21.52 11.83 4.29
C CYS A 99 21.78 12.57 5.61
N LEU A 100 20.85 12.49 6.57
CA LEU A 100 20.98 13.10 7.89
C LEU A 100 21.85 12.24 8.82
N GLU A 101 21.76 10.91 8.72
CA GLU A 101 22.52 9.97 9.55
C GLU A 101 24.02 9.91 9.18
N THR A 102 24.33 10.02 7.90
CA THR A 102 25.71 9.92 7.37
C THR A 102 26.53 11.21 7.52
N ALA A 103 25.96 12.25 8.13
CA ALA A 103 26.52 13.60 8.22
C ALA A 103 27.85 13.68 9.00
N GLY A 104 28.15 12.72 9.88
CA GLY A 104 29.43 12.65 10.61
C GLY A 104 29.85 13.96 11.30
N GLY A 105 28.88 14.79 11.73
CA GLY A 105 29.13 16.10 12.35
C GLY A 105 29.32 17.30 11.40
N LYS A 106 29.04 17.18 10.09
CA LYS A 106 29.09 18.30 9.13
C LYS A 106 27.70 18.69 8.63
N PRO A 107 26.94 19.47 9.42
CA PRO A 107 25.51 19.73 9.20
C PRO A 107 25.23 20.42 7.85
N ALA A 108 26.08 21.35 7.40
CA ALA A 108 25.89 22.05 6.13
C ALA A 108 25.93 21.12 4.90
N LYS A 109 26.81 20.10 4.92
CA LYS A 109 26.94 19.14 3.81
C LYS A 109 25.78 18.14 3.80
N ALA A 110 25.33 17.73 4.98
CA ALA A 110 24.15 16.89 5.13
C ALA A 110 22.88 17.60 4.67
N LEU A 111 22.73 18.88 5.03
CA LEU A 111 21.59 19.70 4.63
C LEU A 111 21.55 19.96 3.12
N ALA A 112 22.70 20.22 2.49
CA ALA A 112 22.75 20.37 1.03
C ALA A 112 22.39 19.07 0.30
N LYS A 113 22.85 17.92 0.80
CA LYS A 113 22.52 16.60 0.25
C LYS A 113 21.05 16.26 0.48
N PHE A 114 20.53 16.56 1.66
CA PHE A 114 19.12 16.43 2.01
C PHE A 114 18.24 17.23 1.05
N ASN A 115 18.52 18.54 0.87
CA ASN A 115 17.73 19.39 -0.03
C ASN A 115 17.73 18.86 -1.46
N ALA A 116 18.88 18.41 -1.97
CA ALA A 116 18.97 17.86 -3.32
C ALA A 116 18.12 16.58 -3.50
N VAL A 117 18.20 15.63 -2.57
CA VAL A 117 17.41 14.38 -2.63
C VAL A 117 15.94 14.67 -2.38
N PHE A 118 15.62 15.63 -1.49
CA PHE A 118 14.25 16.08 -1.24
C PHE A 118 13.62 16.67 -2.52
N ASP A 119 14.30 17.60 -3.18
CA ASP A 119 13.80 18.25 -4.40
C ASP A 119 13.62 17.26 -5.56
N GLU A 120 14.53 16.29 -5.70
CA GLU A 120 14.43 15.22 -6.70
C GLU A 120 13.21 14.34 -6.47
N MET A 121 12.99 13.93 -5.21
CA MET A 121 11.85 13.10 -4.84
C MET A 121 10.53 13.85 -4.97
N HIS A 122 10.48 15.10 -4.48
CA HIS A 122 9.32 15.96 -4.58
C HIS A 122 8.92 16.22 -6.04
N GLY A 123 9.88 16.63 -6.88
CA GLY A 123 9.64 16.88 -8.31
C GLY A 123 9.22 15.64 -9.10
N SER A 124 9.79 14.47 -8.75
CA SER A 124 9.40 13.18 -9.35
C SER A 124 7.96 12.77 -9.00
N GLN A 125 7.47 13.18 -7.83
CA GLN A 125 6.09 12.94 -7.43
C GLN A 125 5.13 13.93 -8.11
N GLU A 126 5.46 15.23 -8.14
CA GLU A 126 4.66 16.28 -8.82
C GLU A 126 4.37 15.97 -10.30
N GLN A 127 5.34 15.44 -11.04
CA GLN A 127 5.14 15.08 -12.46
C GLN A 127 4.20 13.89 -12.67
N LYS A 128 3.93 13.07 -11.64
CA LYS A 128 3.09 11.87 -11.73
C LYS A 128 1.68 12.05 -11.16
N TYR A 129 1.43 13.05 -10.31
CA TYR A 129 0.09 13.33 -9.75
C TYR A 129 -0.94 13.77 -10.79
N VAL A 130 -0.52 14.26 -11.96
CA VAL A 130 -1.43 14.84 -12.96
C VAL A 130 -2.14 13.79 -13.85
N LYS A 131 -1.82 12.48 -13.73
CA LYS A 131 -2.30 11.46 -14.69
C LYS A 131 -2.91 10.19 -14.12
N LEU A 132 -3.14 10.11 -12.81
CA LEU A 132 -3.95 9.03 -12.24
C LEU A 132 -5.36 9.56 -12.04
N ASP A 133 -6.26 9.04 -12.88
CA ASP A 133 -7.69 9.30 -12.97
C ASP A 133 -8.36 9.51 -11.60
N LYS A 134 -9.46 10.29 -11.58
CA LYS A 134 -10.20 10.83 -10.43
C LYS A 134 -10.77 9.80 -9.41
N SER A 135 -10.27 8.57 -9.43
CA SER A 135 -10.74 7.42 -8.66
C SER A 135 -9.86 7.09 -7.45
N VAL A 136 -8.75 7.79 -7.20
CA VAL A 136 -7.90 7.61 -6.02
C VAL A 136 -8.34 8.58 -4.92
N ARG A 137 -8.82 8.05 -3.79
CA ARG A 137 -9.37 8.80 -2.65
C ARG A 137 -8.39 9.10 -1.51
N TYR A 138 -7.10 8.77 -1.65
CA TYR A 138 -6.07 9.27 -0.73
C TYR A 138 -5.37 10.45 -1.37
N THR A 139 -5.72 11.62 -0.86
CA THR A 139 -5.03 12.86 -1.15
C THR A 139 -3.70 12.90 -0.40
N VAL A 140 -2.80 13.80 -0.81
CA VAL A 140 -1.56 14.07 -0.07
C VAL A 140 -1.86 14.38 1.41
N ASP A 141 -3.06 14.92 1.70
CA ASP A 141 -3.51 15.25 3.05
C ASP A 141 -3.78 14.01 3.90
N ASP A 142 -4.31 12.92 3.33
CA ASP A 142 -4.57 11.68 4.08
C ASP A 142 -3.26 10.97 4.49
N VAL A 143 -2.24 11.07 3.63
CA VAL A 143 -0.89 10.58 3.93
C VAL A 143 -0.18 11.51 4.92
N ALA A 144 -0.36 12.82 4.81
CA ALA A 144 0.19 13.79 5.76
C ALA A 144 -0.43 13.63 7.15
N GLN A 145 -1.72 13.31 7.25
CA GLN A 145 -2.39 13.00 8.51
C GLN A 145 -1.84 11.70 9.13
N SER A 146 -1.70 10.64 8.33
CA SER A 146 -1.11 9.37 8.80
C SER A 146 0.34 9.54 9.29
N LEU A 147 1.11 10.42 8.64
CA LEU A 147 2.45 10.80 9.09
C LEU A 147 2.42 11.63 10.37
N SER A 148 1.48 12.56 10.52
CA SER A 148 1.33 13.37 11.73
C SER A 148 1.01 12.51 12.96
N GLU A 149 0.09 11.55 12.81
CA GLU A 149 -0.28 10.60 13.87
C GLU A 149 0.89 9.68 14.26
N LEU A 150 1.74 9.30 13.30
CA LEU A 150 2.93 8.49 13.53
C LEU A 150 4.04 9.27 14.28
N PHE A 151 4.20 10.57 14.02
CA PHE A 151 5.22 11.41 14.68
C PHE A 151 4.77 12.01 16.02
N GLU A 152 3.46 12.15 16.26
CA GLU A 152 2.92 12.56 17.57
C GLU A 152 2.82 11.39 18.56
N GLY A 153 2.70 10.15 18.07
CA GLY A 153 2.57 8.94 18.89
C GLY A 153 3.84 8.50 19.65
N ASP A 154 5.03 8.92 19.21
CA ASP A 154 6.32 8.46 19.78
C ASP A 154 6.96 9.44 20.78
N ALA A 155 6.38 10.64 20.97
CA ALA A 155 6.89 11.58 21.97
C ALA A 155 6.58 11.15 23.42
N ALA A 156 5.59 10.27 23.62
CA ALA A 156 5.19 9.80 24.96
C ALA A 156 5.99 8.59 25.46
N LEU A 157 6.65 7.83 24.58
CA LEU A 157 7.42 6.62 24.94
C LEU A 157 8.92 6.85 25.11
N LEU A 158 9.41 8.06 24.84
CA LEU A 158 10.83 8.44 24.99
C LEU A 158 11.11 9.28 26.26
N CYS A 159 10.16 9.38 27.20
CA CYS A 159 10.32 10.09 28.49
C CYS A 159 9.93 9.26 29.73
N THR A 160 10.13 7.95 29.71
CA THR A 160 10.08 7.10 30.92
C THR A 160 11.29 6.19 31.02
#